data_AF-A0A834M6F0-F1
#
_entry.id   AF-A0A834M6F0-F1
#
_cell.length_a   1.000
_cell.length_b   1.000
_cell.length_c   1.000
_cell.angle_alpha   90.00
_cell.angle_beta   90.00
_cell.angle_gamma   90.00
#
_symmetry.space_group_name_H-M   'P 1'
#
loop_
_entity.id
_entity.type
_entity.pdbx_description
1 polymer ?
#
loop_
_entity_poly.entity_id
_entity_poly.type
_entity_poly.pdbx_seq_one_letter_code
_entity_poly.pdbx_strand_id
1 'polypeptide(L)'
;MCNEDGTSLILDLGTLIKYTNATNNKNIQAMFDFGLELWLPIDKNEHALTVTVINLVASPIGAATYAIVQMILLTMMTFPAIHFQVLCFRVKQLKGTMGQQTITDMLKNYIKQQKFLIKFTNTLNSAVRYVILMQFILLSLNVATVAVNATKAENTTEGVFWVLYIFILTIQTFSLSYTANNIMEKSYLVADALYQSEWYEFDENAKKLVRLMMMQAQRPLVLTIGPFNPLTTQTGLKIMNVAYSYVTLMTNVQ
;
A
#
# COMPACT_ATOMS: atom_id res chain seq x y z
N MET A 1 -32.95 54.55 -41.07
CA MET A 1 -33.21 53.10 -41.17
C MET A 1 -31.86 52.41 -41.22
N CYS A 2 -31.54 51.66 -40.16
CA CYS A 2 -30.39 50.75 -39.95
C CYS A 2 -28.96 51.30 -40.09
N ASN A 3 -28.28 51.59 -38.97
CA ASN A 3 -26.82 51.32 -38.83
C ASN A 3 -26.23 51.44 -37.40
N GLU A 4 -27.02 51.34 -36.31
CA GLU A 4 -26.49 51.39 -34.93
C GLU A 4 -26.44 50.03 -34.21
N ASP A 5 -27.08 48.98 -34.74
CA ASP A 5 -27.19 47.67 -34.07
C ASP A 5 -25.94 46.76 -34.23
N GLY A 6 -25.05 47.06 -35.18
CA GLY A 6 -23.90 46.21 -35.49
C GLY A 6 -22.72 46.37 -34.52
N THR A 7 -22.50 47.57 -33.99
CA THR A 7 -21.37 47.88 -33.09
C THR A 7 -21.61 47.42 -31.65
N SER A 8 -22.86 47.39 -31.19
CA SER A 8 -23.24 46.85 -29.88
C SER A 8 -23.05 45.32 -29.84
N LEU A 9 -23.45 44.61 -30.89
CA LEU A 9 -23.25 43.16 -31.04
C LEU A 9 -21.77 42.76 -31.10
N ILE A 10 -20.92 43.56 -31.73
CA ILE A 10 -19.47 43.30 -31.79
C ILE A 10 -18.81 43.54 -30.42
N LEU A 11 -19.25 44.55 -29.67
CA LEU A 11 -18.77 44.80 -28.31
C LEU A 11 -19.19 43.65 -27.37
N ASP A 12 -20.42 43.17 -27.53
CA ASP A 12 -21.00 42.09 -26.71
C ASP A 12 -20.36 40.72 -27.03
N LEU A 13 -20.05 40.46 -28.31
CA LEU A 13 -19.24 39.30 -28.70
C LEU A 13 -17.82 39.40 -28.14
N GLY A 14 -17.21 40.59 -28.15
CA GLY A 14 -15.87 40.81 -27.61
C GLY A 14 -15.78 40.57 -26.11
N THR A 15 -16.82 40.96 -25.36
CA THR A 15 -16.94 40.69 -23.92
C THR A 15 -17.26 39.22 -23.65
N LEU A 16 -18.11 38.57 -24.47
CA LEU A 16 -18.36 37.14 -24.37
C LEU A 16 -17.12 36.31 -24.68
N ILE A 17 -16.32 36.66 -25.69
CA ILE A 17 -15.05 35.97 -26.00
C ILE A 17 -14.04 36.17 -24.86
N LYS A 18 -13.94 37.37 -24.30
CA LYS A 18 -13.09 37.62 -23.11
C LYS A 18 -13.58 36.87 -21.88
N TYR A 19 -14.88 36.80 -21.64
CA TYR A 19 -15.47 36.07 -20.53
C TYR A 19 -15.28 34.57 -20.70
N THR A 20 -15.49 34.03 -21.91
CA THR A 20 -15.28 32.62 -22.22
C THR A 20 -13.80 32.27 -22.07
N ASN A 21 -12.88 33.12 -22.55
CA ASN A 21 -11.44 32.94 -22.34
C ASN A 21 -11.04 33.04 -20.87
N ALA A 22 -11.61 33.98 -20.09
CA ALA A 22 -11.31 34.10 -18.66
C ALA A 22 -11.86 32.92 -17.84
N THR A 23 -13.05 32.42 -18.18
CA THR A 23 -13.65 31.23 -17.56
C THR A 23 -12.88 29.97 -17.95
N ASN A 24 -12.46 29.86 -19.22
CA ASN A 24 -11.60 28.78 -19.67
C ASN A 24 -10.23 28.84 -18.99
N ASN A 25 -9.67 30.03 -18.79
CA ASN A 25 -8.39 30.22 -18.07
C ASN A 25 -8.53 29.86 -16.58
N LYS A 26 -9.63 30.22 -15.91
CA LYS A 26 -9.92 29.77 -14.53
C LYS A 26 -10.12 28.26 -14.43
N ASN A 27 -10.84 27.66 -15.37
CA ASN A 27 -11.04 26.21 -15.40
C ASN A 27 -9.73 25.47 -15.70
N ILE A 28 -8.90 26.01 -16.60
CA ILE A 28 -7.55 25.53 -16.88
C ILE A 28 -6.64 25.69 -15.65
N GLN A 29 -6.79 26.77 -14.90
CA GLN A 29 -6.02 27.05 -13.68
C GLN A 29 -6.44 26.14 -12.51
N ALA A 30 -7.75 25.84 -12.36
CA ALA A 30 -8.25 24.82 -11.43
C ALA A 30 -7.80 23.39 -11.82
N MET A 31 -7.68 23.12 -13.14
CA MET A 31 -7.06 21.88 -13.64
C MET A 31 -5.54 21.84 -13.38
N PHE A 32 -4.89 23.01 -13.40
CA PHE A 32 -3.46 23.20 -13.12
C PHE A 32 -3.14 22.92 -11.65
N ASP A 33 -4.02 23.33 -10.73
CA ASP A 33 -3.91 23.04 -9.29
C ASP A 33 -4.16 21.55 -8.96
N PHE A 34 -4.77 20.79 -9.86
CA PHE A 34 -5.06 19.36 -9.68
C PHE A 34 -3.89 18.44 -10.06
N GLY A 35 -2.94 18.94 -10.85
CA GLY A 35 -1.71 18.22 -11.20
C GLY A 35 -0.57 18.58 -10.26
N LEU A 36 0.36 17.64 -9.99
CA LEU A 36 1.66 17.99 -9.43
C LEU A 36 2.20 19.19 -10.21
N GLU A 37 2.45 20.33 -9.56
CA GLU A 37 3.14 21.46 -10.18
C GLU A 37 4.58 21.05 -10.51
N LEU A 38 4.77 20.27 -11.58
CA LEU A 38 6.09 20.02 -12.11
C LEU A 38 6.64 21.37 -12.56
N TRP A 39 7.76 21.76 -11.96
CA TRP A 39 8.54 22.87 -12.46
C TRP A 39 9.06 22.50 -13.85
N LEU A 40 8.41 23.02 -14.88
CA LEU A 40 8.82 22.88 -16.27
C LEU A 40 9.54 24.17 -16.69
N PRO A 41 10.68 24.10 -17.40
CA PRO A 41 11.39 25.27 -17.91
C PRO A 41 10.69 25.89 -19.14
N ILE A 42 9.36 25.96 -19.12
CA ILE A 42 8.49 26.45 -20.18
C ILE A 42 7.60 27.54 -19.59
N ASP A 43 7.51 28.69 -20.26
CA ASP A 43 6.67 29.80 -19.82
C ASP A 43 5.18 29.39 -19.77
N LYS A 44 4.65 29.25 -18.54
CA LYS A 44 3.29 28.76 -18.26
C LYS A 44 2.19 29.58 -18.94
N ASN A 45 2.46 30.86 -19.23
CA ASN A 45 1.48 31.80 -19.79
C ASN A 45 1.35 31.73 -21.32
N GLU A 46 2.42 31.34 -22.04
CA GLU A 46 2.43 31.26 -23.51
C GLU A 46 2.06 29.85 -24.01
N HIS A 47 2.35 28.83 -23.18
CA HIS A 47 2.16 27.42 -23.50
C HIS A 47 1.25 26.70 -22.48
N ALA A 48 0.20 27.38 -22.00
CA ALA A 48 -0.71 26.82 -20.99
C ALA A 48 -1.34 25.47 -21.40
N LEU A 49 -1.73 25.32 -22.67
CA LEU A 49 -2.38 24.11 -23.19
C LEU A 49 -1.42 22.91 -23.29
N THR A 50 -0.15 23.12 -23.63
CA THR A 50 0.81 22.02 -23.70
C THR A 50 1.21 21.57 -22.30
N VAL A 51 1.34 22.49 -21.34
CA VAL A 51 1.65 22.16 -19.95
C VAL A 51 0.50 21.38 -19.29
N THR A 52 -0.75 21.75 -19.52
CA THR A 52 -1.90 20.99 -18.98
C THR A 52 -2.00 19.60 -19.58
N VAL A 53 -1.77 19.43 -20.89
CA VAL A 53 -1.73 18.10 -21.53
C VAL A 53 -0.60 17.24 -20.96
N ILE A 54 0.59 17.82 -20.76
CA ILE A 54 1.73 17.10 -20.15
C ILE A 54 1.37 16.65 -18.73
N ASN A 55 0.79 17.53 -17.90
CA ASN A 55 0.41 17.19 -16.52
C ASN A 55 -0.71 16.15 -16.46
N LEU A 56 -1.71 16.25 -17.35
CA LEU A 56 -2.82 15.30 -17.47
C LEU A 56 -2.34 13.89 -17.84
N VAL A 57 -1.25 13.77 -18.62
CA VAL A 57 -0.67 12.49 -19.01
C VAL A 57 0.34 11.98 -17.97
N ALA A 58 1.20 12.84 -17.44
CA ALA A 58 2.26 12.45 -16.52
C ALA A 58 1.73 11.99 -15.14
N SER A 59 0.72 12.68 -14.61
CA SER A 59 0.12 12.36 -13.30
C SER A 59 -0.44 10.93 -13.20
N PRO A 60 -1.31 10.45 -14.11
CA PRO A 60 -1.82 9.09 -14.06
C PRO A 60 -0.73 8.03 -14.29
N ILE A 61 0.30 8.33 -15.09
CA ILE A 61 1.46 7.43 -15.26
C ILE A 61 2.21 7.27 -13.94
N GLY A 62 2.46 8.37 -13.21
CA GLY A 62 3.06 8.35 -11.89
C GLY A 62 2.22 7.55 -10.88
N ALA A 63 0.91 7.78 -10.85
CA ALA A 63 0.00 7.03 -9.99
C ALA A 63 -0.02 5.52 -10.31
N ALA A 64 -0.04 5.17 -11.61
CA ALA A 64 -0.03 3.78 -12.06
C ALA A 64 1.27 3.07 -11.71
N THR A 65 2.42 3.71 -11.94
CA THR A 65 3.73 3.13 -11.59
C THR A 65 3.87 2.93 -10.08
N TYR A 66 3.43 3.89 -9.27
CA TYR A 66 3.36 3.74 -7.81
C TYR A 66 2.46 2.56 -7.43
N ALA A 67 1.24 2.48 -7.97
CA ALA A 67 0.32 1.38 -7.69
C ALA A 67 0.92 0.01 -8.04
N ILE A 68 1.60 -0.11 -9.19
CA ILE A 68 2.26 -1.36 -9.62
C ILE A 68 3.35 -1.76 -8.62
N VAL A 69 4.23 -0.84 -8.23
CA VAL A 69 5.31 -1.12 -7.27
C VAL A 69 4.74 -1.59 -5.93
N GLN A 70 3.66 -0.97 -5.47
CA GLN A 70 2.99 -1.35 -4.23
C GLN A 70 2.32 -2.72 -4.31
N MET A 71 1.68 -3.03 -5.43
CA MET A 71 1.11 -4.35 -5.68
C MET A 71 2.18 -5.44 -5.72
N ILE A 72 3.33 -5.17 -6.35
CA ILE A 72 4.49 -6.08 -6.34
C ILE A 72 4.99 -6.28 -4.90
N LEU A 73 5.12 -5.21 -4.11
CA LEU A 73 5.54 -5.32 -2.72
C LEU A 73 4.55 -6.17 -1.89
N LEU A 74 3.25 -5.90 -2.01
CA LEU A 74 2.21 -6.64 -1.30
C LEU A 74 2.17 -8.13 -1.70
N THR A 75 2.30 -8.43 -2.99
CA THR A 75 2.35 -9.82 -3.48
C THR A 75 3.59 -10.56 -2.98
N MET A 76 4.76 -9.91 -2.98
CA MET A 76 5.98 -10.49 -2.40
C MET A 76 5.85 -10.77 -0.90
N MET A 77 5.15 -9.92 -0.15
CA MET A 77 4.92 -10.11 1.29
C MET A 77 3.83 -11.15 1.59
N THR A 78 2.77 -11.24 0.78
CA THR A 78 1.71 -12.25 0.98
C THR A 78 2.15 -13.66 0.61
N PHE A 79 3.09 -13.81 -0.33
CA PHE A 79 3.65 -15.09 -0.76
C PHE A 79 4.03 -16.05 0.41
N PRO A 80 4.89 -15.67 1.38
CA PRO A 80 5.24 -16.55 2.48
C PRO A 80 4.04 -16.90 3.38
N ALA A 81 3.12 -15.96 3.63
CA ALA A 81 1.93 -16.22 4.45
C ALA A 81 1.05 -17.32 3.83
N ILE A 82 0.82 -17.26 2.52
CA ILE A 82 0.05 -18.27 1.79
C ILE A 82 0.76 -19.62 1.85
N HIS A 83 2.08 -19.65 1.62
CA HIS A 83 2.83 -20.91 1.69
C HIS A 83 2.85 -21.52 3.09
N PHE A 84 2.86 -20.72 4.16
CA PHE A 84 2.68 -21.22 5.53
C PHE A 84 1.29 -21.80 5.74
N GLN A 85 0.23 -21.14 5.25
CA GLN A 85 -1.13 -21.65 5.35
C GLN A 85 -1.30 -23.00 4.61
N VAL A 86 -0.74 -23.12 3.41
CA VAL A 86 -0.72 -24.38 2.65
C VAL A 86 0.06 -25.46 3.40
N LEU A 87 1.18 -25.11 4.04
CA LEU A 87 1.94 -26.04 4.86
C LEU A 87 1.11 -26.54 6.06
N CYS A 88 0.43 -25.64 6.78
CA CYS A 88 -0.48 -26.01 7.87
C CYS A 88 -1.56 -26.99 7.40
N PHE A 89 -2.18 -26.72 6.24
CA PHE A 89 -3.20 -27.59 5.67
C PHE A 89 -2.66 -28.99 5.33
N ARG A 90 -1.48 -29.06 4.69
CA ARG A 90 -0.82 -30.33 4.34
C ARG A 90 -0.45 -31.15 5.58
N VAL A 91 0.06 -30.49 6.62
CA VAL A 91 0.40 -31.14 7.88
C VAL A 91 -0.83 -31.73 8.56
N LYS A 92 -1.97 -31.02 8.57
CA LYS A 92 -3.23 -31.53 9.14
C LYS A 92 -3.79 -32.75 8.41
N GLN A 93 -3.41 -32.95 7.14
CA GLN A 93 -3.83 -34.11 6.36
C GLN A 93 -2.97 -35.36 6.60
N LEU A 94 -1.88 -35.27 7.36
CA LEU A 94 -1.08 -36.43 7.72
C LEU A 94 -1.86 -37.34 8.68
N LYS A 95 -2.24 -38.52 8.19
CA LYS A 95 -2.88 -39.58 8.98
C LYS A 95 -1.92 -40.72 9.26
N GLY A 96 -2.02 -41.34 10.43
CA GLY A 96 -1.22 -42.50 10.83
C GLY A 96 -1.45 -43.74 9.95
N THR A 97 -2.54 -43.77 9.19
CA THR A 97 -2.90 -44.85 8.25
C THR A 97 -2.06 -44.87 6.97
N MET A 98 -1.28 -43.82 6.68
CA MET A 98 -0.36 -43.82 5.54
C MET A 98 0.90 -44.63 5.85
N GLY A 99 1.53 -45.22 4.83
CA GLY A 99 2.79 -45.95 5.01
C GLY A 99 3.86 -45.10 5.73
N GLN A 100 4.46 -45.63 6.79
CA GLN A 100 5.38 -44.89 7.68
C GLN A 100 6.61 -44.32 6.96
N GLN A 101 7.11 -45.02 5.93
CA GLN A 101 8.19 -44.50 5.08
C GLN A 101 7.74 -43.27 4.29
N THR A 102 6.53 -43.30 3.72
CA THR A 102 5.93 -42.18 2.99
C THR A 102 5.72 -40.96 3.89
N ILE A 103 5.23 -41.16 5.13
CA ILE A 103 5.06 -40.08 6.12
C ILE A 103 6.41 -39.40 6.41
N THR A 104 7.45 -40.21 6.64
CA THR A 104 8.79 -39.71 6.97
C THR A 104 9.37 -38.87 5.82
N ASP A 105 9.19 -39.30 4.57
CA ASP A 105 9.69 -38.56 3.41
C ASP A 105 8.88 -37.30 3.10
N MET A 106 7.55 -37.32 3.28
CA MET A 106 6.71 -36.12 3.22
C MET A 106 7.13 -35.10 4.28
N LEU A 107 7.39 -35.55 5.51
CA LEU A 107 7.81 -34.68 6.60
C LEU A 107 9.19 -34.05 6.35
N LYS A 108 10.14 -34.80 5.78
CA LYS A 108 11.42 -34.24 5.32
C LYS A 108 11.21 -33.14 4.28
N ASN A 109 10.29 -33.32 3.34
CA ASN A 109 9.95 -32.31 2.34
C ASN A 109 9.30 -31.07 2.98
N TYR A 110 8.41 -31.25 3.95
CA TYR A 110 7.80 -30.16 4.71
C TYR A 110 8.82 -29.36 5.52
N ILE A 111 9.81 -30.03 6.12
CA ILE A 111 10.92 -29.37 6.83
C ILE A 111 11.79 -28.56 5.85
N LYS A 112 12.12 -29.12 4.68
CA LYS A 112 12.85 -28.37 3.63
C LYS A 112 12.07 -27.13 3.21
N GLN A 113 10.76 -27.27 3.00
CA GLN A 113 9.87 -26.16 2.66
C GLN A 113 9.86 -25.10 3.77
N GLN A 114 9.61 -25.47 5.03
CA GLN A 114 9.61 -24.52 6.15
C GLN A 114 10.94 -23.77 6.29
N LYS A 115 12.08 -24.46 6.16
CA LYS A 115 13.40 -23.82 6.17
C LYS A 115 13.59 -22.83 5.03
N PHE A 116 13.12 -23.18 3.83
CA PHE A 116 13.13 -22.27 2.70
C PHE A 116 12.29 -21.02 2.98
N LEU A 117 11.07 -21.17 3.50
CA LEU A 117 10.21 -20.03 3.85
C LEU A 117 10.83 -19.14 4.94
N ILE A 118 11.45 -19.71 5.97
CA ILE A 118 12.15 -18.96 7.02
C ILE A 118 13.28 -18.14 6.40
N LYS A 119 14.13 -18.77 5.56
CA LYS A 119 15.23 -18.08 4.88
C LYS A 119 14.71 -16.98 3.96
N PHE A 120 13.68 -17.27 3.16
CA PHE A 120 13.03 -16.31 2.27
C PHE A 120 12.49 -15.11 3.05
N THR A 121 11.77 -15.34 4.15
CA THR A 121 11.18 -14.28 4.97
C THR A 121 12.25 -13.40 5.63
N ASN A 122 13.38 -13.98 6.05
CA ASN A 122 14.51 -13.22 6.59
C ASN A 122 15.20 -12.35 5.51
N THR A 123 15.37 -12.89 4.31
CA THR A 123 15.89 -12.11 3.15
C THR A 123 14.91 -11.00 2.77
N LEU A 124 13.62 -11.31 2.69
CA LEU A 124 12.55 -10.35 2.44
C LEU A 124 12.60 -9.22 3.47
N ASN A 125 12.65 -9.56 4.77
CA ASN A 125 12.73 -8.57 5.85
C ASN A 125 13.91 -7.61 5.66
N SER A 126 15.09 -8.16 5.32
CA SER A 126 16.30 -7.34 5.11
C SER A 126 16.16 -6.39 3.91
N ALA A 127 15.48 -6.82 2.85
CA ALA A 127 15.23 -6.00 1.66
C ALA A 127 14.14 -4.94 1.88
N VAL A 128 13.05 -5.30 2.55
CA VAL A 128 11.87 -4.43 2.66
C VAL A 128 11.88 -3.53 3.89
N ARG A 129 12.67 -3.82 4.94
CA ARG A 129 12.61 -3.06 6.21
C ARG A 129 12.80 -1.56 6.05
N TYR A 130 13.71 -1.14 5.16
CA TYR A 130 13.98 0.28 4.90
C TYR A 130 12.98 0.88 3.92
N VAL A 131 12.54 0.11 2.93
CA VAL A 131 11.50 0.52 1.97
C VAL A 131 10.20 0.84 2.71
N ILE A 132 9.80 -0.03 3.65
CA ILE A 132 8.61 0.16 4.48
C ILE A 132 8.76 1.39 5.39
N LEU A 133 9.93 1.61 5.97
CA LEU A 133 10.20 2.80 6.77
C LEU A 133 10.03 4.09 5.95
N MET A 134 10.63 4.14 4.76
CA MET A 134 10.48 5.28 3.84
C MET A 134 9.02 5.46 3.41
N GLN A 135 8.31 4.36 3.14
CA GLN A 135 6.90 4.38 2.79
C GLN A 135 6.04 5.06 3.87
N PHE A 136 6.30 4.77 5.15
CA PHE A 136 5.57 5.39 6.25
C PHE A 136 5.88 6.88 6.42
N ILE A 137 7.13 7.30 6.21
CA ILE A 137 7.50 8.73 6.24
C ILE A 137 6.81 9.45 5.09
N LEU A 138 6.87 8.91 3.87
CA LEU A 138 6.21 9.49 2.71
C LEU A 138 4.69 9.57 2.90
N LEU A 139 4.07 8.54 3.49
CA LEU A 139 2.65 8.56 3.83
C LEU A 139 2.33 9.71 4.77
N SER A 140 3.11 9.92 5.83
CA SER A 140 2.88 11.00 6.80
C SER A 140 2.93 12.38 6.14
N LEU A 141 3.88 12.59 5.22
CA LEU A 141 3.98 13.82 4.44
C LEU A 141 2.81 13.99 3.48
N ASN A 142 2.41 12.92 2.78
CA ASN A 142 1.25 12.97 1.87
C ASN A 142 -0.03 13.32 2.62
N VAL A 143 -0.27 12.72 3.79
CA VAL A 143 -1.44 13.03 4.62
C VAL A 143 -1.43 14.48 5.06
N ALA A 144 -0.27 15.03 5.45
CA ALA A 144 -0.15 16.44 5.81
C ALA A 144 -0.47 17.39 4.65
N THR A 145 0.11 17.14 3.47
CA THR A 145 -0.15 17.96 2.27
C THR A 145 -1.62 17.92 1.88
N VAL A 146 -2.22 16.73 1.89
CA VAL A 146 -3.63 16.56 1.52
C VAL A 146 -4.56 17.23 2.53
N ALA A 147 -4.23 17.20 3.82
CA ALA A 147 -5.02 17.87 4.84
C ALA A 147 -5.05 19.40 4.63
N VAL A 148 -3.91 20.02 4.30
CA VAL A 148 -3.84 21.45 3.98
C VAL A 148 -4.61 21.78 2.69
N ASN A 149 -4.55 20.90 1.69
CA ASN A 149 -5.30 21.11 0.46
C ASN A 149 -6.81 20.92 0.67
N ALA A 150 -7.20 20.03 1.59
CA ALA A 150 -8.60 19.83 1.95
C ALA A 150 -9.19 21.04 2.70
N THR A 151 -8.41 21.76 3.53
CA THR A 151 -8.90 22.97 4.21
C THR A 151 -9.04 24.17 3.27
N LYS A 152 -8.26 24.21 2.19
CA LYS A 152 -8.32 25.25 1.16
C LYS A 152 -9.38 24.99 0.07
N ALA A 153 -10.02 23.84 0.07
CA ALA A 153 -11.00 23.48 -0.96
C ALA A 153 -12.26 24.37 -0.84
N GLU A 154 -12.50 25.18 -1.87
CA GLU A 154 -13.71 26.02 -1.95
C GLU A 154 -14.91 25.23 -2.50
N ASN A 155 -14.64 24.22 -3.33
CA ASN A 155 -15.65 23.40 -4.00
C ASN A 155 -15.89 22.06 -3.28
N THR A 156 -17.15 21.67 -3.13
CA THR A 156 -17.54 20.38 -2.52
C THR A 156 -16.92 19.18 -3.23
N THR A 157 -16.75 19.24 -4.55
CA THR A 157 -16.15 18.17 -5.37
C THR A 157 -14.66 17.96 -5.08
N GLU A 158 -13.91 19.04 -4.84
CA GLU A 158 -12.48 18.98 -4.51
C GLU A 158 -12.26 18.40 -3.11
N GLY A 159 -13.09 18.81 -2.14
CA GLY A 159 -13.06 18.24 -0.80
C GLY A 159 -13.32 16.73 -0.79
N VAL A 160 -14.30 16.26 -1.57
CA VAL A 160 -14.58 14.81 -1.71
C VAL A 160 -13.38 14.07 -2.30
N PHE A 161 -12.70 14.62 -3.30
CA PHE A 161 -11.51 14.01 -3.88
C PHE A 161 -10.39 13.80 -2.85
N TRP A 162 -10.07 14.83 -2.06
CA TRP A 162 -9.02 14.74 -1.04
C TRP A 162 -9.35 13.75 0.08
N VAL A 163 -10.62 13.67 0.49
CA VAL A 163 -11.08 12.68 1.48
C VAL A 163 -10.93 11.25 0.93
N LEU A 164 -11.33 11.01 -0.32
CA LEU A 164 -11.15 9.70 -0.97
C LEU A 164 -9.67 9.34 -1.10
N TYR A 165 -8.81 10.32 -1.38
CA TYR A 165 -7.37 10.11 -1.48
C TYR A 165 -6.75 9.66 -0.14
N ILE A 166 -7.08 10.33 0.98
CA ILE A 166 -6.65 9.91 2.33
C ILE A 166 -7.15 8.49 2.66
N PHE A 167 -8.40 8.18 2.28
CA PHE A 167 -8.98 6.87 2.50
C PHE A 167 -8.21 5.75 1.78
N ILE A 168 -7.83 5.98 0.51
CA ILE A 168 -7.01 5.04 -0.28
C ILE A 168 -5.64 4.83 0.38
N LEU A 169 -4.95 5.91 0.75
CA LEU A 169 -3.65 5.86 1.41
C LEU A 169 -3.69 5.09 2.75
N THR A 170 -4.79 5.24 3.49
CA THR A 170 -5.05 4.53 4.74
C THR A 170 -5.21 3.03 4.51
N ILE A 171 -6.06 2.63 3.56
CA ILE A 171 -6.26 1.23 3.19
C ILE A 171 -4.95 0.58 2.75
N GLN A 172 -4.17 1.27 1.94
CA GLN A 172 -2.90 0.77 1.42
C GLN A 172 -1.93 0.43 2.58
N THR A 173 -1.80 1.36 3.53
CA THR A 173 -0.90 1.21 4.68
C THR A 173 -1.38 0.12 5.64
N PHE A 174 -2.70 0.08 5.88
CA PHE A 174 -3.31 -0.96 6.70
C PHE A 174 -3.07 -2.35 6.09
N SER A 175 -3.26 -2.50 4.77
CA SER A 175 -3.04 -3.75 4.03
C SER A 175 -1.61 -4.28 4.17
N LEU A 176 -0.61 -3.38 4.13
CA LEU A 176 0.79 -3.73 4.33
C LEU A 176 1.05 -4.28 5.74
N SER A 177 0.58 -3.56 6.77
CA SER A 177 0.75 -3.95 8.17
C SER A 177 -0.01 -5.24 8.52
N TYR A 178 -1.20 -5.43 7.94
CA TYR A 178 -2.01 -6.63 8.07
C TYR A 178 -1.31 -7.84 7.45
N THR A 179 -0.73 -7.69 6.26
CA THR A 179 0.03 -8.77 5.61
C THR A 179 1.22 -9.21 6.46
N ALA A 180 1.97 -8.26 7.02
CA ALA A 180 3.10 -8.58 7.91
C ALA A 180 2.64 -9.33 9.18
N ASN A 181 1.52 -8.90 9.77
CA ASN A 181 0.93 -9.59 10.91
C ASN A 181 0.47 -11.01 10.56
N ASN A 182 -0.12 -11.20 9.37
CA ASN A 182 -0.52 -12.52 8.88
C ASN A 182 0.68 -13.46 8.73
N ILE A 183 1.84 -12.99 8.24
CA ILE A 183 3.05 -13.83 8.15
C ILE A 183 3.43 -14.34 9.54
N MET A 184 3.43 -13.45 10.54
CA MET A 184 3.74 -13.79 11.93
C MET A 184 2.76 -14.84 12.47
N GLU A 185 1.45 -14.60 12.33
CA GLU A 185 0.40 -15.51 12.79
C GLU A 185 0.46 -16.88 12.07
N LYS A 186 0.55 -16.89 10.74
CA LYS A 186 0.59 -18.14 9.96
C LYS A 186 1.86 -18.93 10.23
N SER A 187 2.99 -18.28 10.52
CA SER A 187 4.23 -18.97 10.90
C SER A 187 4.09 -19.71 12.25
N TYR A 188 3.39 -19.09 13.21
CA TYR A 188 3.13 -19.68 14.53
C TYR A 188 2.12 -20.83 14.45
N LEU A 189 1.04 -20.66 13.68
CA LEU A 189 -0.01 -21.67 13.51
C LEU A 189 0.49 -23.01 12.92
N VAL A 190 1.69 -23.06 12.32
CA VAL A 190 2.32 -24.32 11.91
C VAL A 190 2.55 -25.24 13.10
N ALA A 191 2.93 -24.70 14.26
CA ALA A 191 3.14 -25.49 15.48
C ALA A 191 1.82 -26.12 15.96
N ASP A 192 0.74 -25.33 15.99
CA ASP A 192 -0.57 -25.80 16.38
C ASP A 192 -1.13 -26.84 15.40
N ALA A 193 -0.90 -26.65 14.10
CA ALA A 193 -1.29 -27.61 13.07
C ALA A 193 -0.54 -28.94 13.20
N LEU A 194 0.75 -28.91 13.54
CA LEU A 194 1.54 -30.11 13.83
C LEU A 194 1.03 -30.81 15.10
N TYR A 195 0.69 -30.05 16.14
CA TYR A 195 0.17 -30.61 17.39
C TYR A 195 -1.18 -31.32 17.18
N GLN A 196 -2.04 -30.78 16.31
CA GLN A 196 -3.34 -31.37 15.95
C GLN A 196 -3.25 -32.59 15.02
N SER A 197 -2.07 -32.89 14.45
CA SER A 197 -1.89 -34.09 13.62
C SER A 197 -1.83 -35.37 14.46
N GLU A 198 -2.06 -36.54 13.85
CA GLU A 198 -1.95 -37.87 14.49
C GLU A 198 -0.48 -38.27 14.76
N TRP A 199 0.37 -37.33 15.17
CA TRP A 199 1.82 -37.50 15.29
C TRP A 199 2.23 -38.59 16.29
N TYR A 200 1.36 -38.92 17.24
CA TYR A 200 1.55 -39.98 18.21
C TYR A 200 1.49 -41.39 17.59
N GLU A 201 0.90 -41.55 16.41
CA GLU A 201 0.84 -42.83 15.68
C GLU A 201 2.05 -43.04 14.76
N PHE A 202 2.86 -41.99 14.54
CA PHE A 202 4.01 -42.08 13.65
C PHE A 202 5.18 -42.87 14.27
N ASP A 203 6.09 -43.32 13.40
CA ASP A 203 7.34 -43.97 13.80
C ASP A 203 8.23 -43.02 14.65
N GLU A 204 9.13 -43.59 15.44
CA GLU A 204 10.15 -42.90 16.25
C GLU A 204 10.88 -41.80 15.48
N ASN A 205 11.26 -42.09 14.23
CA ASN A 205 11.99 -41.15 13.37
C ASN A 205 11.11 -39.96 12.97
N ALA A 206 9.87 -40.22 12.56
CA ALA A 206 8.90 -39.18 12.21
C ALA A 206 8.53 -38.33 13.43
N LYS A 207 8.32 -38.95 14.61
CA LYS A 207 8.08 -38.24 15.89
C LYS A 207 9.20 -37.26 16.25
N LYS A 208 10.47 -37.62 16.00
CA LYS A 208 11.61 -36.71 16.20
C LYS A 208 11.56 -35.52 15.24
N LEU A 209 11.24 -35.77 13.97
CA LEU A 209 11.11 -34.73 12.95
C LEU A 209 9.95 -33.75 13.25
N VAL A 210 8.77 -34.24 13.66
CA VAL A 210 7.63 -33.40 14.04
C VAL A 210 8.00 -32.49 15.22
N ARG A 211 8.66 -33.03 16.26
CA ARG A 211 9.14 -32.24 17.41
C ARG A 211 10.11 -31.13 17.00
N LEU A 212 11.07 -31.42 16.13
CA LEU A 212 12.00 -30.41 15.61
C LEU A 212 11.26 -29.31 14.83
N MET A 213 10.24 -29.70 14.05
CA MET A 213 9.43 -28.78 13.26
C MET A 213 8.57 -27.87 14.15
N MET A 214 7.96 -28.42 15.21
CA MET A 214 7.21 -27.66 16.22
C MET A 214 8.09 -26.64 16.95
N MET A 215 9.27 -27.05 17.44
CA MET A 215 10.21 -26.13 18.12
C MET A 215 10.67 -24.98 17.22
N GLN A 216 10.80 -25.21 15.91
CA GLN A 216 11.12 -24.16 14.95
C GLN A 216 9.93 -23.23 14.70
N ALA A 217 8.72 -23.78 14.57
CA ALA A 217 7.50 -22.99 14.31
C ALA A 217 7.08 -22.11 15.51
N GLN A 218 7.42 -22.51 16.74
CA GLN A 218 7.20 -21.71 17.94
C GLN A 218 8.01 -20.40 17.99
N ARG A 219 8.98 -20.21 17.08
CA ARG A 219 9.68 -18.93 16.91
C ARG A 219 9.02 -18.15 15.77
N PRO A 220 8.10 -17.22 16.07
CA PRO A 220 7.35 -16.52 15.03
C PRO A 220 8.27 -15.70 14.14
N LEU A 221 7.96 -15.66 12.85
CA LEU A 221 8.66 -14.83 11.88
C LEU A 221 8.10 -13.42 11.93
N VAL A 222 8.92 -12.48 12.41
CA VAL A 222 8.52 -11.09 12.61
C VAL A 222 9.25 -10.20 11.61
N LEU A 223 8.47 -9.48 10.80
CA LEU A 223 9.00 -8.41 9.96
C LEU A 223 9.24 -7.15 10.81
N THR A 224 10.28 -6.38 10.51
CA THR A 224 10.69 -5.21 11.29
C THR A 224 10.68 -3.95 10.44
N ILE A 225 10.27 -2.82 11.04
CA ILE A 225 10.32 -1.49 10.40
C ILE A 225 11.66 -0.85 10.74
N GLY A 226 12.58 -0.82 9.77
CA GLY A 226 13.95 -0.32 10.00
C GLY A 226 14.61 -0.95 11.23
N PRO A 227 15.35 -0.18 12.05
CA PRO A 227 15.95 -0.64 13.31
C PRO A 227 15.01 -0.56 14.53
N PHE A 228 13.73 -0.21 14.33
CA PHE A 228 12.82 0.15 15.42
C PHE A 228 11.96 -1.04 15.87
N ASN A 229 10.69 -1.03 15.47
CA ASN A 229 9.65 -1.90 16.00
C ASN A 229 9.26 -3.00 15.01
N PRO A 230 8.71 -4.12 15.50
CA PRO A 230 8.09 -5.11 14.65
C PRO A 230 6.92 -4.49 13.87
N LEU A 231 6.82 -4.84 12.59
CA LEU A 231 5.73 -4.47 11.72
C LEU A 231 4.52 -5.34 12.06
N THR A 232 3.62 -4.77 12.85
CA THR A 232 2.35 -5.36 13.23
C THR A 232 1.21 -4.42 12.86
N THR A 233 -0.02 -4.92 12.85
CA THR A 233 -1.21 -4.08 12.66
C THR A 233 -1.29 -2.96 13.71
N GLN A 234 -0.85 -3.22 14.95
CA GLN A 234 -0.78 -2.19 16.00
C GLN A 234 0.20 -1.07 15.62
N THR A 235 1.35 -1.42 15.04
CA THR A 235 2.32 -0.42 14.57
C THR A 235 1.73 0.42 13.43
N GLY A 236 0.97 -0.18 12.52
CA GLY A 236 0.22 0.55 11.50
C GLY A 236 -0.78 1.56 12.07
N LEU A 237 -1.58 1.14 13.07
CA LEU A 237 -2.52 2.03 13.77
C LEU A 237 -1.82 3.19 14.50
N LYS A 238 -0.68 2.91 15.15
CA LYS A 238 0.12 3.94 15.82
C LYS A 238 0.58 5.01 14.82
N ILE A 239 1.03 4.60 13.64
CA ILE A 239 1.49 5.54 12.60
C ILE A 239 0.32 6.38 12.08
N MET A 240 -0.87 5.79 11.95
CA MET A 240 -2.08 6.53 11.58
C MET A 240 -2.48 7.56 12.65
N ASN A 241 -2.39 7.22 13.93
CA ASN A 241 -2.67 8.15 15.03
C ASN A 241 -1.67 9.32 15.06
N VAL A 242 -0.40 9.06 14.76
CA VAL A 242 0.62 10.11 14.63
C VAL A 242 0.31 11.03 13.45
N ALA A 243 -0.07 10.48 12.30
CA ALA A 243 -0.48 11.28 11.14
C ALA A 243 -1.71 12.15 11.45
N TYR A 244 -2.73 11.60 12.11
CA TYR A 244 -3.90 12.36 12.56
C TYR A 244 -3.53 13.49 13.52
N SER A 245 -2.69 13.21 14.53
CA SER A 245 -2.22 14.22 15.47
C SER A 245 -1.48 15.35 14.77
N TYR A 246 -0.65 15.02 13.77
CA TYR A 246 0.07 16.00 12.97
C TYR A 246 -0.88 16.87 12.13
N VAL A 247 -1.89 16.27 11.51
CA VAL A 247 -2.95 17.01 10.80
C VAL A 247 -3.64 17.98 11.74
N THR A 248 -4.09 17.51 12.91
CA THR A 248 -4.76 18.37 13.91
C THR A 248 -3.86 19.53 14.35
N LEU A 249 -2.57 19.30 14.56
CA LEU A 249 -1.64 20.38 14.90
C LEU A 249 -1.51 21.41 13.78
N MET A 250 -1.32 20.97 12.53
CA MET A 250 -1.23 21.85 11.37
C MET A 250 -2.50 22.70 11.17
N THR A 251 -3.68 22.10 11.35
CA THR A 251 -4.95 22.82 11.20
C THR A 251 -5.24 23.79 12.33
N ASN A 252 -4.72 23.57 13.54
CA ASN A 252 -4.90 24.51 14.67
C ASN A 252 -3.91 25.68 14.65
N VAL A 253 -2.85 25.61 13.84
CA VAL A 253 -1.84 26.67 13.69
C VAL A 253 -2.22 27.70 12.61
N GLN A 254 -3.16 27.36 11.72
CA GLN A 254 -3.75 28.26 10.71
C GLN A 254 -4.99 28.96 11.26
#